data_AF-A0AAD8X2E7-F1
#
_entry.id   AF-A0AAD8X2E7-F1
#
_cell.length_a   1.000
_cell.length_b   1.000
_cell.length_c   1.000
_cell.angle_alpha   90.00
_cell.angle_beta   90.00
_cell.angle_gamma   90.00
#
_symmetry.space_group_name_H-M   'P 1'
#
loop_
_entity.id
_entity.type
_entity.pdbx_description
1 polymer ?
#
loop_
_entity_poly.entity_id
_entity_poly.type
_entity_poly.pdbx_seq_one_letter_code
_entity_poly.pdbx_strand_id
1 'polypeptide(L)'
;MYLLCPEFFIVVDDIWSVAAWEIIKYAFPMMSGGSRIITTSRVKDVAHSCCSSFTGCVYNIKPLDMVHSRQLFHRRLLKSEEELPSNLKDVSDEILKKCDGLPLAIIAISGLLANRENAVIYKKGLIGLLKDSFIKKTGIHCTRSERSVSTSLSTEV
;
A
#
# COMPACT_ATOMS: atom_id res chain seq x y z
N MET A 1 12.74 -0.11 -42.74
CA MET A 1 13.17 -1.06 -41.70
C MET A 1 12.30 -0.83 -40.48
N TYR A 2 11.60 -1.86 -40.03
CA TYR A 2 10.53 -1.83 -39.04
C TYR A 2 11.08 -1.57 -37.62
N LEU A 3 10.63 -0.48 -37.00
CA LEU A 3 10.05 -0.40 -35.65
C LEU A 3 9.94 1.09 -35.29
N LEU A 4 8.80 1.72 -35.60
CA LEU A 4 8.30 2.83 -34.80
C LEU A 4 8.20 2.28 -33.37
N CYS A 5 9.14 2.58 -32.48
CA CYS A 5 9.05 2.15 -31.10
C CYS A 5 7.73 2.68 -30.52
N PRO A 6 6.73 1.81 -30.26
CA PRO A 6 5.47 2.28 -29.72
C PRO A 6 5.74 2.88 -28.35
N GLU A 7 5.05 3.97 -28.03
CA GLU A 7 5.02 4.47 -26.67
C GLU A 7 4.47 3.37 -25.76
N PHE A 8 5.20 3.05 -24.70
CA PHE A 8 4.80 2.00 -23.77
C PHE A 8 4.69 2.54 -22.35
N PHE A 9 3.77 1.95 -21.60
CA PHE A 9 3.61 2.18 -20.18
C PHE A 9 3.68 0.81 -19.48
N ILE A 10 4.80 0.54 -18.81
CA ILE A 10 5.06 -0.76 -18.16
C ILE A 10 5.07 -0.57 -16.66
N VAL A 11 4.38 -1.46 -15.94
CA VAL A 11 4.43 -1.54 -14.49
C VAL A 11 5.05 -2.88 -14.10
N VAL A 12 6.15 -2.84 -13.35
CA VAL A 12 6.80 -4.02 -12.77
C VAL A 12 6.60 -3.97 -11.26
N ASP A 13 5.80 -4.89 -10.75
CA ASP A 13 5.44 -4.92 -9.34
C ASP A 13 6.38 -5.83 -8.52
N ASP A 14 6.63 -5.44 -7.27
CA ASP A 14 7.35 -6.19 -6.22
C ASP A 14 8.73 -6.76 -6.61
N ILE A 15 9.61 -5.89 -7.13
CA ILE A 15 11.00 -6.27 -7.42
C ILE A 15 11.74 -6.54 -6.10
N TRP A 16 12.21 -7.77 -5.93
CA TRP A 16 12.72 -8.25 -4.63
C TRP A 16 14.20 -7.93 -4.36
N SER A 17 15.00 -7.63 -5.38
CA SER A 17 16.46 -7.47 -5.25
C SER A 17 17.07 -6.73 -6.44
N VAL A 18 18.25 -6.14 -6.22
CA VAL A 18 19.01 -5.44 -7.26
C VAL A 18 19.42 -6.42 -8.36
N ALA A 19 19.84 -7.63 -7.99
CA ALA A 19 20.22 -8.66 -8.96
C ALA A 19 19.06 -9.04 -9.92
N ALA A 20 17.82 -9.08 -9.43
CA ALA A 20 16.67 -9.31 -10.31
C ALA A 20 16.44 -8.13 -11.27
N TRP A 21 16.56 -6.91 -10.77
CA TRP A 21 16.46 -5.73 -11.63
C TRP A 21 17.55 -5.68 -12.70
N GLU A 22 18.78 -6.04 -12.37
CA GLU A 22 19.90 -6.09 -13.31
C GLU A 22 19.63 -7.02 -14.49
N ILE A 23 18.79 -8.04 -14.34
CA ILE A 23 18.38 -8.93 -15.43
C ILE A 23 17.18 -8.32 -16.18
N ILE A 24 16.16 -7.86 -15.44
CA ILE A 24 14.89 -7.39 -16.00
C ILE A 24 15.08 -6.15 -16.89
N LYS A 25 15.96 -5.22 -16.50
CA LYS A 25 16.10 -3.92 -17.18
C LYS A 25 16.49 -4.02 -18.66
N TYR A 26 17.19 -5.09 -19.04
CA TYR A 26 17.62 -5.32 -20.42
C TYR A 26 16.50 -5.86 -21.34
N ALA A 27 15.36 -6.25 -20.78
CA ALA A 27 14.19 -6.64 -21.56
C ALA A 27 13.42 -5.42 -22.12
N PHE A 28 13.69 -4.21 -21.62
CA PHE A 28 13.00 -3.01 -22.08
C PHE A 28 13.60 -2.44 -23.37
N PRO A 29 12.77 -2.04 -24.34
CA PRO A 29 13.25 -1.35 -25.52
C PRO A 29 13.76 0.05 -25.16
N MET A 30 14.46 0.69 -26.10
CA MET A 30 14.95 2.05 -25.92
C MET A 30 13.80 3.01 -25.60
N MET A 31 13.95 3.79 -24.53
CA MET A 31 12.93 4.74 -24.11
C MET A 31 12.75 5.85 -25.16
N SER A 32 11.52 6.00 -25.65
CA SER A 32 11.08 7.15 -26.43
C SER A 32 10.44 8.21 -25.52
N GLY A 33 10.25 9.44 -26.02
CA GLY A 33 9.72 10.58 -25.26
C GLY A 33 8.41 10.29 -24.49
N GLY A 34 7.51 9.46 -25.03
CA GLY A 34 6.25 9.08 -24.39
C GLY A 34 6.31 7.83 -23.50
N SER A 35 7.43 7.11 -23.45
CA SER A 35 7.52 5.83 -22.76
C SER A 35 7.80 5.97 -21.26
N ARG A 36 7.16 5.13 -20.44
CA ARG A 36 7.23 5.16 -18.97
C ARG A 36 7.36 3.75 -18.40
N ILE A 37 8.26 3.59 -17.43
CA ILE A 37 8.34 2.40 -16.59
C ILE A 37 8.07 2.83 -15.14
N ILE A 38 7.16 2.12 -14.48
CA ILE A 38 6.92 2.22 -13.04
C ILE A 38 7.33 0.90 -12.41
N THR A 39 8.21 0.96 -11.43
CA THR A 39 8.62 -0.19 -10.63
C THR A 39 8.13 -0.01 -9.20
N THR A 40 7.72 -1.08 -8.55
CA THR A 40 7.45 -1.07 -7.10
C THR A 40 8.41 -2.03 -6.40
N SER A 41 8.90 -1.63 -5.23
CA SER A 41 9.73 -2.48 -4.38
C SER A 41 9.50 -2.15 -2.91
N ARG A 42 9.80 -3.12 -2.04
CA ARG A 42 9.87 -2.95 -0.59
C ARG A 42 11.28 -2.63 -0.09
N VAL A 43 12.26 -2.63 -1.00
CA VAL A 43 13.68 -2.43 -0.69
C VAL A 43 14.16 -1.14 -1.36
N LYS A 44 14.60 -0.18 -0.54
CA LYS A 44 15.03 1.14 -1.03
C LYS A 44 16.16 1.05 -2.05
N ASP A 45 17.14 0.19 -1.82
CA ASP A 45 18.28 0.02 -2.72
C ASP A 45 17.85 -0.49 -4.11
N VAL A 46 16.81 -1.33 -4.15
CA VAL A 46 16.21 -1.80 -5.41
C VAL A 46 15.55 -0.64 -6.14
N ALA A 47 14.78 0.19 -5.44
CA ALA A 47 14.15 1.37 -6.03
C ALA A 47 15.19 2.36 -6.58
N HIS A 48 16.28 2.61 -5.84
CA HIS A 48 17.37 3.46 -6.31
C HIS A 48 18.06 2.89 -7.57
N SER A 49 18.31 1.58 -7.61
CA SER A 49 18.87 0.89 -8.78
C SER A 49 17.93 0.95 -10.01
N CYS A 50 16.62 0.82 -9.79
CA CYS A 50 15.61 0.99 -10.84
C CYS A 50 15.63 2.42 -11.40
N CYS A 51 15.62 3.41 -10.51
CA CYS A 51 15.63 4.83 -10.84
C CYS A 51 16.90 5.25 -11.62
N SER A 52 18.06 4.72 -11.27
CA SER A 52 19.32 5.06 -11.93
C SER A 52 19.44 4.51 -13.35
N SER A 53 18.65 3.48 -13.69
CA SER A 53 18.73 2.81 -15.00
C SER A 53 18.04 3.60 -16.13
N PHE A 54 17.09 4.47 -15.80
CA PHE A 54 16.20 5.14 -16.76
C PHE A 54 15.93 6.61 -16.41
N THR A 55 16.89 7.29 -15.78
CA THR A 55 16.79 8.71 -15.37
C THR A 55 15.44 9.05 -14.71
N GLY A 56 15.25 8.52 -13.51
CA GLY A 56 13.95 8.49 -12.85
C GLY A 56 13.78 9.36 -11.61
N CYS A 57 12.69 9.10 -10.88
CA CYS A 57 12.55 9.50 -9.48
C CYS A 57 12.08 8.33 -8.60
N VAL A 58 12.49 8.35 -7.33
CA VAL A 58 11.99 7.42 -6.31
C VAL A 58 10.95 8.12 -5.44
N TYR A 59 9.75 7.55 -5.38
CA TYR A 59 8.67 7.96 -4.52
C TYR A 59 8.52 6.98 -3.36
N ASN A 60 8.77 7.45 -2.14
CA ASN A 60 8.53 6.67 -0.93
C ASN A 60 7.05 6.80 -0.54
N ILE A 61 6.30 5.69 -0.64
CA ILE A 61 4.89 5.65 -0.25
C ILE A 61 4.82 5.89 1.26
N LYS A 62 4.10 6.96 1.62
CA LYS A 62 3.85 7.30 3.02
C LYS A 62 2.62 6.55 3.53
N PRO A 63 2.58 6.17 4.81
CA PRO A 63 1.35 5.74 5.46
C PRO A 63 0.27 6.82 5.35
N LEU A 64 -1.00 6.40 5.48
CA LEU A 64 -2.11 7.34 5.56
C LEU A 64 -2.03 8.14 6.87
N ASP A 65 -2.36 9.42 6.82
CA ASP A 65 -2.60 10.18 8.04
C ASP A 65 -3.91 9.72 8.71
N MET A 66 -4.17 10.26 9.92
CA MET A 66 -5.35 9.89 10.71
C MET A 66 -6.67 10.23 10.00
N VAL A 67 -6.72 11.31 9.21
CA VAL A 67 -7.95 11.75 8.51
C VAL A 67 -8.29 10.75 7.41
N HIS A 68 -7.34 10.43 6.54
CA HIS A 68 -7.51 9.46 5.47
C HIS A 68 -7.69 8.03 6.02
N SER A 69 -7.05 7.71 7.15
CA SER A 69 -7.25 6.43 7.83
C SER A 69 -8.68 6.25 8.33
N ARG A 70 -9.26 7.28 8.96
CA ARG A 70 -10.67 7.28 9.39
C ARG A 70 -11.62 7.14 8.20
N GLN A 71 -11.37 7.88 7.13
CA GLN A 71 -12.17 7.78 5.90
C GLN A 71 -12.14 6.37 5.32
N LEU A 72 -10.96 5.76 5.21
CA LEU A 72 -10.81 4.38 4.72
C LEU A 72 -11.52 3.38 5.64
N PHE A 73 -11.36 3.54 6.95
CA PHE A 73 -11.98 2.67 7.95
C PHE A 73 -13.51 2.71 7.88
N HIS A 74 -14.09 3.92 7.85
CA HIS A 74 -15.54 4.10 7.75
C HIS A 74 -16.07 3.58 6.42
N ARG A 75 -15.42 3.91 5.30
CA ARG A 75 -15.85 3.45 3.97
C ARG A 75 -15.88 1.93 3.86
N ARG A 76 -14.93 1.24 4.52
CA ARG A 76 -14.89 -0.23 4.50
C ARG A 76 -15.92 -0.84 5.45
N LEU A 77 -16.12 -0.22 6.61
CA LEU A 77 -17.00 -0.69 7.67
C LEU A 77 -18.48 -0.50 7.33
N LEU A 78 -18.81 0.66 6.78
CA LEU A 78 -20.16 1.06 6.41
C LEU A 78 -20.31 0.82 4.90
N LYS A 79 -21.12 -0.17 4.52
CA LYS A 79 -21.46 -0.42 3.12
C LYS A 79 -22.43 0.65 2.56
N SER A 80 -23.01 1.47 3.43
CA SER A 80 -23.97 2.56 3.18
C SER A 80 -23.53 3.83 3.94
N GLU A 81 -24.12 4.99 3.67
CA GLU A 81 -23.88 6.24 4.44
C GLU A 81 -24.47 6.23 5.86
N GLU A 82 -24.61 5.06 6.49
CA GLU A 82 -25.08 4.95 7.86
C GLU A 82 -24.08 5.55 8.84
N GLU A 83 -24.54 6.35 9.79
CA GLU A 83 -23.66 6.88 10.84
C GLU A 83 -23.12 5.76 11.73
N LEU A 84 -21.84 5.88 12.09
CA LEU A 84 -21.18 4.95 12.99
C LEU A 84 -21.84 5.01 14.39
N PRO A 85 -22.20 3.86 15.00
CA PRO A 85 -22.64 3.84 16.39
C PRO A 85 -21.63 4.53 17.31
N SER A 86 -22.10 5.38 18.22
CA SER A 86 -21.24 6.20 19.10
C SER A 86 -20.20 5.36 19.86
N ASN A 87 -20.58 4.16 20.29
CA ASN A 87 -19.70 3.22 20.99
C ASN A 87 -18.51 2.72 20.14
N LEU A 88 -18.59 2.82 18.81
CA LEU A 88 -17.54 2.38 17.90
C LEU A 88 -16.65 3.54 17.47
N LYS A 89 -17.11 4.79 17.64
CA LYS A 89 -16.36 6.01 17.36
C LYS A 89 -15.19 6.20 18.34
N ASP A 90 -15.40 5.88 19.61
CA ASP A 90 -14.34 5.99 20.62
C ASP A 90 -13.28 4.88 20.46
N VAL A 91 -13.71 3.68 20.02
CA VAL A 91 -12.83 2.52 19.83
C VAL A 91 -12.09 2.59 18.48
N SER A 92 -12.66 3.23 17.45
CA SER A 92 -12.06 3.30 16.12
C SER A 92 -10.74 4.08 16.12
N ASP A 93 -10.62 5.14 16.93
CA ASP A 93 -9.37 5.89 17.04
C ASP A 93 -8.23 5.07 17.66
N GLU A 94 -8.51 4.26 18.67
CA GLU A 94 -7.51 3.35 19.25
C GLU A 94 -7.07 2.29 18.25
N ILE A 95 -8.01 1.74 17.47
CA ILE A 95 -7.73 0.79 16.40
C ILE A 95 -6.83 1.44 15.34
N LEU A 96 -7.21 2.63 14.86
CA LEU A 96 -6.50 3.34 13.81
C LEU A 96 -5.08 3.74 14.23
N LYS A 97 -4.89 4.15 15.49
CA LYS A 97 -3.56 4.36 16.06
C LYS A 97 -2.71 3.10 15.99
N LYS A 98 -3.28 1.92 16.21
CA LYS A 98 -2.56 0.65 16.11
C LYS A 98 -2.33 0.19 14.67
N CYS A 99 -3.18 0.59 13.72
CA CYS A 99 -2.97 0.34 12.30
C CYS A 99 -1.83 1.19 11.70
N ASP A 100 -1.43 2.27 12.38
CA ASP A 100 -0.32 3.15 12.00
C ASP A 100 -0.39 3.62 10.52
N GLY A 101 -1.59 3.96 10.07
CA GLY A 101 -1.82 4.44 8.70
C GLY A 101 -1.66 3.39 7.60
N LEU A 102 -1.45 2.11 7.92
CA LEU A 102 -1.31 1.05 6.92
C LEU A 102 -2.68 0.68 6.32
N PRO A 103 -2.93 0.94 5.02
CA PRO A 103 -4.25 0.73 4.42
C PRO A 103 -4.76 -0.71 4.56
N LEU A 104 -3.87 -1.69 4.42
CA LEU A 104 -4.23 -3.11 4.49
C LEU A 104 -4.67 -3.52 5.91
N ALA A 105 -4.00 -3.01 6.95
CA ALA A 105 -4.39 -3.26 8.35
C ALA A 105 -5.76 -2.64 8.65
N ILE A 106 -5.98 -1.41 8.19
CA ILE A 106 -7.25 -0.70 8.33
C ILE A 106 -8.38 -1.50 7.66
N ILE A 107 -8.22 -1.87 6.39
CA ILE A 107 -9.24 -2.61 5.62
C ILE A 107 -9.54 -3.95 6.27
N ALA A 108 -8.53 -4.67 6.76
CA ALA A 108 -8.71 -5.97 7.41
C ALA A 108 -9.56 -5.84 8.68
N ILE A 109 -9.22 -4.91 9.58
CA ILE A 109 -9.96 -4.72 10.83
C ILE A 109 -11.37 -4.19 10.57
N SER A 110 -11.53 -3.21 9.67
CA SER A 110 -12.86 -2.73 9.27
C SER A 110 -13.73 -3.84 8.68
N GLY A 111 -13.15 -4.71 7.85
CA GLY A 111 -13.85 -5.85 7.26
C GLY A 111 -14.31 -6.86 8.29
N LEU A 112 -13.48 -7.15 9.31
CA LEU A 112 -13.86 -8.02 10.43
C LEU A 112 -15.01 -7.43 11.24
N LEU A 113 -15.01 -6.12 11.47
CA LEU A 113 -16.06 -5.40 12.20
C LEU A 113 -17.37 -5.27 11.41
N ALA A 114 -17.32 -5.30 10.08
CA ALA A 114 -18.48 -5.16 9.21
C ALA A 114 -19.37 -6.41 9.14
N ASN A 115 -18.90 -7.58 9.63
CA ASN A 115 -19.66 -8.82 9.59
C ASN A 115 -20.67 -8.87 10.78
N ARG A 116 -21.98 -8.90 10.49
CA ARG A 116 -23.07 -8.78 11.49
C ARG A 116 -23.44 -10.07 12.23
N GLU A 117 -23.13 -11.26 11.71
CA GLU A 117 -23.33 -12.54 12.45
C GLU A 117 -22.43 -12.63 13.69
N ASN A 118 -21.40 -11.81 13.69
CA ASN A 118 -20.44 -11.69 14.73
C ASN A 118 -20.91 -10.72 15.82
N ALA A 119 -21.65 -9.65 15.51
CA ALA A 119 -21.91 -8.48 16.36
C ALA A 119 -22.39 -8.72 17.83
N VAL A 120 -22.94 -9.89 18.17
CA VAL A 120 -23.32 -10.26 19.54
C VAL A 120 -22.11 -10.67 20.41
N ILE A 121 -21.04 -11.22 19.82
CA ILE A 121 -19.83 -11.70 20.53
C ILE A 121 -18.79 -10.57 20.74
N TYR A 122 -18.72 -9.58 19.84
CA TYR A 122 -17.59 -8.64 19.76
C TYR A 122 -17.71 -7.42 20.67
N LYS A 123 -18.88 -7.19 21.29
CA LYS A 123 -19.09 -6.03 22.17
C LYS A 123 -18.28 -6.08 23.48
N LYS A 124 -17.88 -7.26 23.96
CA LYS A 124 -17.04 -7.42 25.16
C LYS A 124 -15.66 -8.03 24.87
N GLY A 125 -15.57 -8.99 23.93
CA GLY A 125 -14.32 -9.70 23.65
C GLY A 125 -13.32 -8.92 22.78
N LEU A 126 -13.79 -8.17 21.78
CA LEU A 126 -12.90 -7.55 20.79
C LEU A 126 -12.18 -6.33 21.34
N ILE A 127 -12.81 -5.54 22.22
CA ILE A 127 -12.15 -4.43 22.92
C ILE A 127 -11.03 -4.95 23.84
N GLY A 128 -11.22 -6.11 24.48
CA GLY A 128 -10.18 -6.79 25.25
C GLY A 128 -9.07 -7.43 24.39
N LEU A 129 -9.44 -8.04 23.25
CA LEU A 129 -8.49 -8.64 22.29
C LEU A 129 -7.65 -7.59 21.55
N LEU A 130 -8.27 -6.45 21.20
CA LEU A 130 -7.58 -5.31 20.62
C LEU A 130 -6.64 -4.68 21.65
N LYS A 131 -6.96 -4.71 22.95
CA LYS A 131 -6.06 -4.23 24.00
C LYS A 131 -4.77 -5.05 24.07
N ASP A 132 -4.81 -6.39 24.06
CA ASP A 132 -3.61 -7.18 24.37
C ASP A 132 -3.09 -8.19 23.33
N SER A 133 -3.81 -8.60 22.28
CA SER A 133 -3.30 -9.73 21.45
C SER A 133 -3.69 -9.85 19.98
N PHE A 134 -4.64 -9.08 19.44
CA PHE A 134 -5.12 -9.36 18.07
C PHE A 134 -4.09 -9.05 16.96
N ILE A 135 -3.30 -7.98 17.11
CA ILE A 135 -2.24 -7.63 16.13
C ILE A 135 -1.08 -8.63 16.19
N LYS A 136 -0.77 -9.17 17.37
CA LYS A 136 0.28 -10.19 17.53
C LYS A 136 -0.15 -11.58 17.04
N LYS A 137 -1.43 -11.93 17.17
CA LYS A 137 -1.94 -13.31 16.97
C LYS A 137 -2.42 -13.60 15.53
N THR A 138 -2.73 -12.58 14.74
CA THR A 138 -3.11 -12.72 13.33
C THR A 138 -1.91 -12.88 12.38
N GLY A 139 -0.68 -12.78 12.89
CA GLY A 139 0.51 -12.75 12.03
C GLY A 139 0.58 -11.54 11.10
N ILE A 140 -0.34 -10.57 11.26
CA ILE A 140 -0.23 -9.25 10.64
C ILE A 140 0.87 -8.51 11.41
N HIS A 141 2.11 -8.87 11.10
CA HIS A 141 3.22 -8.00 11.38
C HIS A 141 2.95 -6.72 10.57
N CYS A 142 2.49 -5.66 11.23
CA CYS A 142 2.67 -4.29 10.74
C CYS A 142 4.17 -3.98 10.77
N THR A 143 4.96 -4.72 10.00
CA THR A 143 6.29 -4.26 9.61
C THR A 143 6.05 -3.10 8.68
N ARG A 144 6.63 -1.95 9.02
CA ARG A 144 6.77 -0.81 8.13
C ARG A 144 7.48 -1.27 6.86
N SER A 145 6.70 -1.71 5.88
CA SER A 145 7.15 -1.96 4.53
C SER A 145 7.19 -0.60 3.86
N GLU A 146 8.33 0.08 3.91
CA GLU A 146 8.56 1.28 3.12
C GLU A 146 8.51 0.86 1.64
N ARG A 147 7.31 0.92 1.04
CA ARG A 147 7.19 0.68 -0.40
C ARG A 147 7.72 1.91 -1.11
N SER A 148 8.70 1.69 -1.96
CA SER A 148 9.23 2.72 -2.85
C SER A 148 8.77 2.39 -4.25
N VAL A 149 8.30 3.41 -4.96
CA VAL A 149 7.97 3.35 -6.38
C VAL A 149 9.06 4.10 -7.12
N SER A 150 9.57 3.55 -8.21
CA SER A 150 10.51 4.29 -9.07
C SER A 150 9.88 4.48 -10.42
N THR A 151 9.96 5.69 -10.94
CA THR A 151 9.47 6.06 -12.28
C THR A 151 10.66 6.47 -13.13
N SER A 152 10.55 6.33 -14.45
CA SER A 152 11.50 6.89 -15.41
C SER A 152 11.01 8.24 -15.95
N LEU A 153 11.89 9.26 -16.07
CA LEU A 153 11.62 10.47 -16.84
C LEU A 153 12.30 10.39 -18.20
N SER A 154 11.54 10.73 -19.24
CA SER A 154 12.09 11.06 -20.55
C SER A 154 12.80 12.41 -20.44
N THR A 155 14.10 12.47 -20.69
CA THR A 155 14.80 13.74 -20.88
C THR A 155 14.41 14.30 -22.24
N GLU A 156 13.62 15.38 -22.26
CA GLU A 156 13.57 16.29 -23.40
C GLU A 156 14.73 17.29 -23.24
N VAL A 157 15.60 17.38 -24.25
CA VAL A 157 16.42 18.58 -24.52
C VAL A 157 15.92 19.16 -25.83
#